data_AF-A0A936JME6-F1
#
_entry.id   AF-A0A936JME6-F1
#
_cell.length_a   1.000
_cell.length_b   1.000
_cell.length_c   1.000
_cell.angle_alpha   90.00
_cell.angle_beta   90.00
_cell.angle_gamma   90.00
#
_symmetry.space_group_name_H-M   'P 1'
#
loop_
_entity.id
_entity.type
_entity.pdbx_description
1 polymer ?
#
loop_
_entity_poly.entity_id
_entity_poly.type
_entity_poly.pdbx_seq_one_letter_code
_entity_poly.pdbx_strand_id
1 'polypeptide(L)'
;MLLFMGLGDGYSSYFCGYGNLLFGSRWGNVKIAFVPKNEQQTTHAYGHIATNISVRINNKDYHYADGRPVLGELGVNSHLQGYLPTIMFLALILSTPIGWKQKLKSTGIGILVIHLFLAVLLWIVIVEYTEVSGIGIYRFGDTMKGIINWVMQIALLNQIGISFMMPLIIWIVVVGIQFDLYSYSSNGILSNKTS
;
A
#
# COMPACT_ATOMS: atom_id res chain seq x y z
N MET A 1 -14.46 9.83 -16.47
CA MET A 1 -13.19 9.29 -17.00
C MET A 1 -12.11 10.37 -17.14
N LEU A 2 -12.43 11.60 -17.59
CA LEU A 2 -11.47 12.71 -17.76
C LEU A 2 -10.72 13.19 -16.51
N LEU A 3 -11.31 13.12 -15.30
CA LEU A 3 -10.62 13.51 -14.05
C LEU A 3 -9.45 12.59 -13.66
N PHE A 4 -9.34 11.40 -14.24
CA PHE A 4 -8.30 10.42 -13.89
C PHE A 4 -7.08 10.46 -14.82
N MET A 5 -7.17 11.09 -16.01
CA MET A 5 -6.09 11.03 -17.00
C MET A 5 -4.84 11.82 -16.59
N GLY A 6 -4.97 12.97 -15.91
CA GLY A 6 -3.80 13.75 -15.48
C GLY A 6 -3.26 13.37 -14.09
N LEU A 7 -4.12 12.89 -13.20
CA LEU A 7 -3.73 12.53 -11.83
C LEU A 7 -3.08 11.13 -11.74
N GLY A 8 -3.36 10.25 -12.70
CA GLY A 8 -2.87 8.87 -12.71
C GLY A 8 -1.35 8.76 -12.77
N ASP A 9 -0.69 9.59 -13.59
CA ASP A 9 0.76 9.57 -13.77
C ASP A 9 1.49 10.19 -12.57
N GLY A 10 0.93 11.28 -12.03
CA GLY A 10 1.43 11.90 -10.80
C GLY A 10 1.38 10.93 -9.62
N TYR A 11 0.26 10.22 -9.45
CA TYR A 11 0.14 9.22 -8.38
C TYR A 11 1.09 8.04 -8.58
N SER A 12 1.29 7.58 -9.82
CA SER A 12 2.22 6.49 -10.12
C SER A 12 3.66 6.88 -9.79
N SER A 13 4.05 8.12 -10.10
CA SER A 13 5.35 8.68 -9.74
C SER A 13 5.52 8.79 -8.22
N TYR A 14 4.50 9.28 -7.51
CA TYR A 14 4.46 9.29 -6.05
C TYR A 14 4.62 7.88 -5.46
N PHE A 15 3.86 6.92 -5.97
CA PHE A 15 3.88 5.53 -5.48
C PHE A 15 5.25 4.89 -5.73
N CYS A 16 5.87 5.13 -6.89
CA CYS A 16 7.25 4.69 -7.15
C CYS A 16 8.23 5.34 -6.17
N GLY A 17 8.13 6.65 -5.94
CA GLY A 17 8.97 7.37 -4.98
C GLY A 17 8.84 6.82 -3.57
N TYR A 18 7.61 6.59 -3.11
CA TYR A 18 7.32 6.01 -1.80
C TYR A 18 7.87 4.57 -1.67
N GLY A 19 7.65 3.72 -2.67
CA GLY A 19 8.20 2.37 -2.69
C GLY A 19 9.74 2.35 -2.70
N ASN A 20 10.37 3.20 -3.50
CA ASN A 20 11.83 3.33 -3.54
C ASN A 20 12.40 3.84 -2.21
N LEU A 21 11.71 4.79 -1.56
CA LEU A 21 12.10 5.31 -0.25
C LEU A 21 12.09 4.22 0.82
N LEU A 22 11.05 3.37 0.83
CA LEU A 22 10.89 2.34 1.87
C LEU A 22 11.72 1.08 1.62
N PHE A 23 11.82 0.65 0.36
CA PHE A 23 12.32 -0.68 0.01
C PHE A 23 13.63 -0.66 -0.77
N GLY A 24 14.04 0.48 -1.34
CA GLY A 24 15.12 0.52 -2.32
C GLY A 24 16.49 0.08 -1.79
N SER A 25 16.75 0.34 -0.52
CA SER A 25 18.01 0.02 0.18
C SER A 25 17.82 -0.78 1.46
N ARG A 26 16.63 -1.37 1.66
CA ARG A 26 16.29 -2.03 2.93
C ARG A 26 17.08 -3.32 3.17
N TRP A 27 17.54 -3.97 2.11
CA TRP A 27 18.33 -5.21 2.15
C TRP A 27 19.72 -4.98 1.58
N GLY A 28 20.76 -5.53 2.22
CA GLY A 28 22.16 -5.28 1.81
C GLY A 28 22.51 -5.92 0.46
N ASN A 29 22.04 -7.15 0.28
CA ASN A 29 22.28 -8.01 -0.89
C ASN A 29 21.27 -7.82 -2.02
N VAL A 30 20.12 -7.19 -1.75
CA VAL A 30 19.06 -7.01 -2.75
C VAL A 30 18.74 -5.53 -2.96
N LYS A 31 18.78 -5.10 -4.22
CA LYS A 31 18.34 -3.76 -4.64
C LYS A 31 16.95 -3.85 -5.25
N ILE A 32 16.02 -3.07 -4.73
CA ILE A 32 14.65 -2.98 -5.25
C ILE A 32 14.46 -1.62 -5.91
N ALA A 33 13.79 -1.60 -7.07
CA ALA A 33 13.45 -0.37 -7.77
C ALA A 33 12.01 -0.42 -8.29
N PHE A 34 11.23 0.58 -7.92
CA PHE A 34 9.90 0.85 -8.45
C PHE A 34 10.02 1.78 -9.64
N VAL A 35 9.59 1.30 -10.81
CA VAL A 35 9.69 2.01 -12.08
C VAL A 35 8.33 2.00 -12.77
N PRO A 36 7.85 3.12 -13.32
CA PRO A 36 6.64 3.11 -14.14
C PRO A 36 6.85 2.18 -15.35
N LYS A 37 5.85 1.37 -15.68
CA LYS A 37 5.84 0.63 -16.95
C LYS A 37 5.42 1.59 -18.05
N ASN A 38 6.21 1.67 -19.11
CA ASN A 38 5.79 2.39 -20.33
C ASN A 38 4.55 1.70 -20.90
N GLU A 39 3.64 2.48 -21.50
CA GLU A 39 2.37 2.02 -22.08
C GLU A 39 2.53 0.88 -23.12
N GLN A 40 3.73 0.68 -23.66
CA GLN A 40 4.05 -0.38 -24.62
C GLN A 40 4.46 -1.72 -23.96
N GLN A 41 4.72 -1.75 -22.64
CA GLN A 41 5.12 -2.93 -21.87
C GLN A 41 4.06 -3.37 -20.84
N THR A 42 2.85 -2.83 -20.92
CA THR A 42 1.65 -3.44 -20.31
C THR A 42 1.34 -4.72 -21.08
N THR A 43 2.18 -5.74 -20.90
CA THR A 43 1.93 -7.07 -21.44
C THR A 43 0.57 -7.54 -20.95
N HIS A 44 -0.43 -7.50 -21.83
CA HIS A 44 -1.61 -8.34 -21.80
C HIS A 44 -1.18 -9.81 -22.00
N ALA A 45 -0.28 -10.30 -21.15
CA ALA A 45 0.01 -11.72 -21.06
C ALA A 45 -1.21 -12.34 -20.36
N TYR A 46 -2.08 -12.96 -21.16
CA TYR A 46 -3.06 -13.97 -20.77
C TYR A 46 -3.55 -13.87 -19.31
N GLY A 47 -4.52 -12.98 -19.04
CA GLY A 47 -5.27 -12.98 -17.78
C GLY A 47 -4.68 -12.19 -16.61
N HIS A 48 -3.52 -11.53 -16.75
CA HIS A 48 -2.99 -10.67 -15.68
C HIS A 48 -3.60 -9.26 -15.65
N ILE A 49 -3.93 -8.80 -14.44
CA ILE A 49 -4.43 -7.46 -14.12
C ILE A 49 -3.49 -6.41 -14.72
N ALA A 50 -4.01 -5.38 -15.40
CA ALA A 50 -3.21 -4.28 -15.95
C ALA A 50 -2.30 -3.70 -14.84
N THR A 51 -0.98 -3.85 -14.97
CA THR A 51 0.00 -3.28 -14.03
C THR A 51 0.68 -2.09 -14.66
N ASN A 52 0.73 -0.96 -13.95
CA ASN A 52 1.37 0.27 -14.42
C ASN A 52 2.71 0.55 -13.73
N ILE A 53 3.11 -0.27 -12.76
CA ILE A 53 4.41 -0.21 -12.08
C ILE A 53 5.11 -1.57 -12.17
N SER A 54 6.41 -1.51 -12.43
CA SER A 54 7.34 -2.62 -12.39
C SER A 54 8.20 -2.51 -11.14
N VAL A 55 8.13 -3.50 -10.26
CA VAL A 55 9.01 -3.65 -9.10
C VAL A 55 10.14 -4.59 -9.50
N ARG A 56 11.30 -4.01 -9.78
CA ARG A 56 12.50 -4.72 -10.20
C ARG A 56 13.33 -5.08 -8.98
N ILE A 57 13.71 -6.35 -8.89
CA ILE A 57 14.45 -6.90 -7.77
C ILE A 57 15.74 -7.50 -8.31
N ASN A 58 16.88 -7.03 -7.81
CA ASN A 58 18.19 -7.50 -8.23
C ASN A 58 18.98 -7.97 -7.01
N ASN A 59 19.39 -9.24 -6.99
CA ASN A 59 20.30 -9.77 -5.98
C ASN A 59 21.75 -9.63 -6.45
N LYS A 60 22.56 -8.89 -5.69
CA LYS A 60 23.97 -8.62 -5.99
C LYS A 60 24.87 -9.83 -5.78
N ASP A 61 24.46 -10.77 -4.93
CA ASP A 61 25.28 -11.91 -4.53
C ASP A 61 25.00 -13.14 -5.40
N TYR A 62 23.83 -13.17 -6.07
CA TYR A 62 23.41 -14.28 -6.91
C TYR A 62 23.53 -13.95 -8.40
N HIS A 63 24.30 -14.78 -9.09
CA HIS A 63 24.44 -14.74 -10.54
C HIS A 63 24.10 -16.12 -11.13
N TYR A 64 23.53 -16.13 -12.32
CA TYR A 64 23.38 -17.34 -13.12
C TYR A 64 24.76 -17.92 -13.47
N ALA A 65 24.80 -19.16 -13.95
CA ALA A 65 26.04 -19.84 -14.35
C ALA A 65 26.82 -19.10 -15.46
N ASP A 66 26.16 -18.21 -16.20
CA ASP A 66 26.74 -17.36 -17.23
C ASP A 66 27.24 -15.99 -16.70
N GLY A 67 27.16 -15.76 -15.39
CA GLY A 67 27.60 -14.53 -14.73
C GLY A 67 26.59 -13.37 -14.78
N ARG A 68 25.39 -13.54 -15.33
CA ARG A 68 24.34 -12.50 -15.30
C ARG A 68 23.66 -12.44 -13.94
N PRO A 69 23.28 -11.24 -13.44
CA PRO A 69 22.58 -11.12 -12.16
C PRO A 69 21.19 -11.75 -12.23
N VAL A 70 20.72 -12.32 -11.12
CA VAL A 70 19.34 -12.80 -11.02
C VAL A 70 18.40 -11.61 -10.86
N LEU A 71 17.51 -11.43 -11.85
CA LEU A 71 16.54 -10.33 -11.90
C LEU A 71 15.12 -10.88 -11.74
N GLY A 72 14.39 -10.31 -10.79
CA GLY A 72 12.96 -10.52 -10.61
C GLY A 72 12.18 -9.28 -11.03
N GLU A 73 10.98 -9.49 -11.57
CA GLU A 73 10.06 -8.41 -11.89
C GLU A 73 8.65 -8.75 -11.40
N LEU A 74 8.14 -7.90 -10.51
CA LEU A 74 6.77 -7.98 -9.99
C LEU A 74 5.96 -6.80 -10.55
N GLY A 75 4.81 -7.09 -11.13
CA GLY A 75 3.87 -6.06 -11.58
C GLY A 75 2.96 -5.57 -10.45
N VAL A 76 2.82 -4.25 -10.33
CA VAL A 76 1.93 -3.59 -9.36
C VAL A 76 0.99 -2.63 -10.10
N ASN A 77 -0.26 -2.55 -9.66
CA ASN A 77 -1.22 -1.55 -10.14
C ASN A 77 -1.41 -0.47 -9.07
N SER A 78 -0.75 0.68 -9.21
CA SER A 78 -0.85 1.78 -8.23
C SER A 78 -2.24 2.38 -8.17
N HIS A 79 -3.02 2.31 -9.25
CA HIS A 79 -4.37 2.87 -9.29
C HIS A 79 -5.32 2.06 -8.43
N LEU A 80 -5.34 0.74 -8.59
CA LEU A 80 -6.19 -0.17 -7.82
C LEU A 80 -5.70 -0.37 -6.39
N GLN A 81 -4.39 -0.45 -6.19
CA GLN A 81 -3.81 -0.78 -4.88
C GLN A 81 -3.58 0.45 -4.01
N GLY A 82 -3.31 1.63 -4.59
CA GLY A 82 -2.99 2.83 -3.81
C GLY A 82 -4.02 3.95 -3.95
N TYR A 83 -4.29 4.35 -5.19
CA TYR A 83 -5.09 5.53 -5.47
C TYR A 83 -6.56 5.34 -5.07
N LEU A 84 -7.16 4.21 -5.47
CA LEU A 84 -8.55 3.87 -5.19
C LEU A 84 -8.86 3.82 -3.68
N PRO A 85 -8.09 3.11 -2.82
CA PRO A 85 -8.34 3.15 -1.37
C PRO A 85 -8.18 4.56 -0.79
N THR A 86 -7.20 5.33 -1.28
CA THR A 86 -6.95 6.69 -0.81
C THR A 86 -8.11 7.64 -1.15
N ILE A 87 -8.61 7.61 -2.39
CA ILE A 87 -9.71 8.49 -2.80
C ILE A 87 -11.03 8.09 -2.14
N MET A 88 -11.25 6.79 -1.93
CA MET A 88 -12.40 6.29 -1.18
C MET A 88 -12.37 6.81 0.26
N PHE A 89 -11.23 6.71 0.94
CA PHE A 89 -11.07 7.24 2.29
C PHE A 89 -11.34 8.75 2.35
N LEU A 90 -10.79 9.51 1.39
CA LEU A 90 -11.03 10.95 1.30
C LEU A 90 -12.52 11.28 1.11
N ALA A 91 -13.22 10.51 0.27
CA ALA A 91 -14.65 10.66 0.06
C ALA A 91 -15.45 10.40 1.35
N LEU A 92 -15.07 9.36 2.12
CA LEU A 92 -15.70 9.03 3.41
C LEU A 92 -15.47 10.15 4.46
N ILE A 93 -14.25 10.68 4.56
CA ILE A 93 -13.98 11.80 5.48
C ILE A 93 -14.74 13.07 5.07
N LEU A 94 -14.82 13.34 3.77
CA LEU A 94 -15.51 14.51 3.26
C LEU A 94 -17.01 14.45 3.58
N SER A 95 -17.63 13.28 3.48
CA SER A 95 -19.05 13.06 3.79
C SER A 95 -19.37 13.07 5.29
N THR A 96 -18.37 12.96 6.18
CA THR A 96 -18.60 12.92 7.62
C THR A 96 -18.97 14.32 8.15
N PRO A 97 -20.01 14.49 9.00
CA PRO A 97 -20.43 15.80 9.52
C PRO A 97 -19.56 16.27 10.70
N ILE A 98 -18.25 16.43 10.48
CA ILE A 98 -17.25 16.82 11.47
C ILE A 98 -16.70 18.23 11.16
N GLY A 99 -16.25 18.96 12.18
CA GLY A 99 -15.62 20.28 11.98
C GLY A 99 -14.34 20.20 11.13
N TRP A 100 -14.08 21.22 10.30
CA TRP A 100 -12.96 21.23 9.34
C TRP A 100 -11.58 20.94 9.96
N LYS A 101 -11.31 21.45 11.17
CA LYS A 101 -10.05 21.20 11.88
C LYS A 101 -9.86 19.71 12.21
N GLN A 102 -10.92 19.05 12.67
CA GLN A 102 -10.92 17.63 12.98
C GLN A 102 -10.85 16.78 11.70
N LYS A 103 -11.55 17.20 10.63
CA LYS A 103 -11.43 16.57 9.30
C LYS A 103 -9.99 16.56 8.81
N LEU A 104 -9.29 17.69 8.84
CA LEU A 104 -7.89 17.76 8.38
C LEU A 104 -6.97 16.85 9.20
N LYS A 105 -7.14 16.81 10.53
CA LYS A 105 -6.39 15.89 11.40
C LYS A 105 -6.68 14.42 11.06
N SER A 106 -7.96 14.06 10.87
CA SER A 106 -8.37 12.71 10.46
C SER A 106 -7.83 12.32 9.11
N THR A 107 -7.88 13.23 8.14
CA THR A 107 -7.35 13.01 6.80
C THR A 107 -5.86 12.68 6.87
N GLY A 108 -5.07 13.49 7.61
CA GLY A 108 -3.63 13.25 7.76
C GLY A 108 -3.32 11.90 8.40
N ILE A 109 -3.97 11.57 9.52
CA ILE A 109 -3.77 10.29 10.22
C ILE A 109 -4.20 9.11 9.33
N GLY A 110 -5.39 9.19 8.72
CA GLY A 110 -5.90 8.08 7.92
C GLY A 110 -5.13 7.85 6.63
N ILE A 111 -4.68 8.90 5.94
CA ILE A 111 -3.76 8.75 4.79
C ILE A 111 -2.48 8.02 5.23
N LEU A 112 -1.88 8.43 6.36
CA LEU A 112 -0.68 7.78 6.87
C LEU A 112 -0.91 6.30 7.16
N VAL A 113 -2.02 5.96 7.84
CA VAL A 113 -2.38 4.57 8.17
C VAL A 113 -2.62 3.74 6.90
N ILE A 114 -3.31 4.29 5.89
CA ILE A 114 -3.52 3.61 4.60
C ILE A 114 -2.19 3.32 3.92
N HIS A 115 -1.29 4.30 3.82
CA HIS A 115 -0.01 4.10 3.14
C HIS A 115 0.90 3.14 3.90
N LEU A 116 0.89 3.17 5.24
CA LEU A 116 1.59 2.20 6.06
C LEU A 116 1.06 0.78 5.84
N PHE A 117 -0.27 0.61 5.79
CA PHE A 117 -0.88 -0.67 5.49
C PHE A 117 -0.49 -1.19 4.10
N LEU A 118 -0.53 -0.33 3.08
CA LEU A 118 -0.10 -0.69 1.72
C LEU A 118 1.38 -1.06 1.67
N ALA A 119 2.23 -0.34 2.40
CA ALA A 119 3.65 -0.67 2.52
C ALA A 119 3.86 -2.06 3.14
N VAL A 120 3.11 -2.41 4.20
CA VAL A 120 3.19 -3.74 4.82
C VAL A 120 2.75 -4.83 3.85
N LEU A 121 1.64 -4.64 3.12
CA LEU A 121 1.21 -5.61 2.11
C LEU A 121 2.27 -5.78 1.01
N LEU A 122 2.79 -4.67 0.48
CA LEU A 122 3.79 -4.69 -0.57
C LEU A 122 5.10 -5.34 -0.11
N TRP A 123 5.49 -5.11 1.15
CA TRP A 123 6.62 -5.79 1.77
C TRP A 123 6.42 -7.31 1.77
N ILE A 124 5.26 -7.80 2.22
CA ILE A 124 4.94 -9.24 2.24
C ILE A 124 4.99 -9.83 0.83
N VAL A 125 4.39 -9.15 -0.16
CA VAL A 125 4.39 -9.61 -1.55
C VAL A 125 5.80 -9.67 -2.13
N ILE A 126 6.63 -8.65 -1.90
CA ILE A 126 8.03 -8.63 -2.35
C ILE A 126 8.80 -9.78 -1.75
N VAL A 127 8.67 -9.96 -0.44
CA VAL A 127 9.36 -10.99 0.32
C VAL A 127 8.99 -12.38 -0.19
N GLU A 128 7.69 -12.68 -0.31
CA GLU A 128 7.21 -13.95 -0.85
C GLU A 128 7.69 -14.17 -2.28
N TYR A 129 7.57 -13.15 -3.14
CA TYR A 129 8.03 -13.24 -4.52
C TYR A 129 9.51 -13.57 -4.61
N THR A 130 10.35 -12.95 -3.77
CA THR A 130 11.80 -13.25 -3.77
C THR A 130 12.13 -14.66 -3.28
N GLU A 131 11.34 -15.22 -2.38
CA GLU A 131 11.52 -16.60 -1.92
C GLU A 131 11.10 -17.59 -3.02
N VAL A 132 9.92 -17.40 -3.62
CA VAL A 132 9.40 -18.28 -4.68
C VAL A 132 10.24 -18.23 -5.95
N SER A 133 10.77 -17.05 -6.31
CA SER A 133 11.66 -16.88 -7.47
C SER A 133 13.09 -17.36 -7.22
N GLY A 134 13.43 -17.79 -6.00
CA GLY A 134 14.79 -18.20 -5.64
C GLY A 134 15.80 -17.05 -5.58
N ILE A 135 15.34 -15.79 -5.67
CA ILE A 135 16.16 -14.59 -5.52
C ILE A 135 16.64 -14.45 -4.08
N GLY A 136 15.88 -14.96 -3.11
CA GLY A 136 16.34 -15.23 -1.75
C GLY A 136 16.78 -13.99 -0.97
N ILE A 137 15.85 -13.08 -0.66
CA ILE A 137 16.08 -12.05 0.36
C ILE A 137 16.17 -12.70 1.76
N TYR A 138 15.33 -13.71 2.01
CA TYR A 138 15.18 -14.33 3.33
C TYR A 138 14.77 -15.79 3.16
N ARG A 139 15.50 -16.71 3.79
CA ARG A 139 15.08 -18.12 3.84
C ARG A 139 14.12 -18.32 5.00
N PHE A 140 12.84 -18.43 4.70
CA PHE A 140 11.83 -18.69 5.72
C PHE A 140 11.85 -20.15 6.17
N GLY A 141 11.68 -20.39 7.46
CA GLY A 141 11.31 -21.70 7.96
C GLY A 141 9.90 -22.09 7.50
N ASP A 142 9.60 -23.39 7.48
CA ASP A 142 8.34 -23.94 6.92
C ASP A 142 7.08 -23.33 7.55
N THR A 143 7.11 -23.06 8.86
CA THR A 143 6.00 -22.40 9.56
C THR A 143 5.75 -20.98 9.07
N MET A 144 6.81 -20.20 8.82
CA MET A 144 6.69 -18.83 8.36
C MET A 144 6.24 -18.78 6.89
N LYS A 145 6.67 -19.74 6.08
CA LYS A 145 6.14 -19.94 4.71
C LYS A 145 4.64 -20.20 4.72
N GLY A 146 4.16 -21.05 5.62
CA GLY A 146 2.73 -21.31 5.79
C GLY A 146 1.93 -20.03 6.09
N ILE A 147 2.44 -19.20 7.00
CA ILE A 147 1.80 -17.92 7.36
C ILE A 147 1.80 -16.95 6.17
N ILE A 148 2.95 -16.77 5.50
CA ILE A 148 3.05 -15.84 4.37
C ILE A 148 2.13 -16.28 3.22
N ASN A 149 2.13 -17.56 2.88
CA ASN A 149 1.26 -18.10 1.83
C ASN A 149 -0.23 -17.91 2.18
N TRP A 150 -0.63 -18.12 3.44
CA TRP A 150 -2.00 -17.86 3.88
C TRP A 150 -2.37 -16.37 3.76
N VAL A 151 -1.50 -15.47 4.20
CA VAL A 151 -1.70 -14.01 4.05
C VAL A 151 -1.79 -13.64 2.57
N MET A 152 -0.96 -14.22 1.72
CA MET A 152 -0.95 -13.97 0.28
C MET A 152 -2.21 -14.48 -0.40
N GLN A 153 -2.74 -15.65 -0.01
CA GLN A 153 -4.03 -16.12 -0.53
C GLN A 153 -5.15 -15.15 -0.17
N ILE A 154 -5.21 -14.67 1.07
CA ILE A 154 -6.22 -13.70 1.49
C ILE A 154 -6.03 -12.37 0.73
N ALA A 155 -4.80 -11.87 0.66
CA ALA A 155 -4.47 -10.58 0.06
C ALA A 155 -4.68 -10.56 -1.47
N LEU A 156 -4.28 -11.62 -2.18
CA LEU A 156 -4.37 -11.72 -3.63
C LEU A 156 -5.78 -12.09 -4.10
N LEU A 157 -6.44 -13.07 -3.47
CA LEU A 157 -7.78 -13.49 -3.88
C LEU A 157 -8.82 -12.39 -3.59
N ASN A 158 -8.62 -11.62 -2.52
CA ASN A 158 -9.51 -10.53 -2.15
C ASN A 158 -8.90 -9.16 -2.41
N GLN A 159 -7.97 -9.02 -3.35
CA GLN A 159 -7.27 -7.75 -3.57
C GLN A 159 -8.23 -6.57 -3.78
N ILE A 160 -9.29 -6.77 -4.57
CA ILE A 160 -10.33 -5.75 -4.78
C ILE A 160 -11.10 -5.51 -3.48
N GLY A 161 -11.55 -6.57 -2.81
CA GLY A 161 -12.32 -6.47 -1.57
C GLY A 161 -11.57 -5.76 -0.45
N ILE A 162 -10.29 -6.08 -0.26
CA ILE A 162 -9.41 -5.48 0.75
C ILE A 162 -9.17 -4.00 0.43
N SER A 163 -8.97 -3.64 -0.84
CA SER A 163 -8.84 -2.23 -1.24
C SER A 163 -10.06 -1.37 -0.90
N PHE A 164 -11.27 -1.96 -0.80
CA PHE A 164 -12.48 -1.24 -0.37
C PHE A 164 -12.75 -1.35 1.14
N MET A 165 -12.58 -2.53 1.73
CA MET A 165 -12.83 -2.74 3.15
C MET A 165 -11.86 -1.96 4.05
N MET A 166 -10.59 -1.87 3.67
CA MET A 166 -9.58 -1.24 4.52
C MET A 166 -9.81 0.26 4.74
N PRO A 167 -10.04 1.09 3.69
CA PRO A 167 -10.45 2.48 3.86
C PRO A 167 -11.66 2.65 4.77
N LEU A 168 -12.66 1.77 4.64
CA LEU A 168 -13.87 1.81 5.45
C LEU A 168 -13.58 1.54 6.93
N ILE A 169 -12.81 0.50 7.23
CA ILE A 169 -12.43 0.15 8.62
C ILE A 169 -11.60 1.29 9.23
N ILE A 170 -10.60 1.80 8.51
CA ILE A 170 -9.77 2.91 8.96
C ILE A 170 -10.63 4.14 9.23
N TRP A 171 -11.58 4.44 8.34
CA TRP A 171 -12.52 5.53 8.52
C TRP A 171 -13.38 5.36 9.78
N ILE A 172 -13.98 4.19 10.00
CA ILE A 172 -14.79 3.90 11.21
C ILE A 172 -13.97 4.14 12.48
N VAL A 173 -12.74 3.63 12.53
CA VAL A 173 -11.85 3.79 13.69
C VAL A 173 -11.48 5.25 13.91
N VAL A 174 -11.05 5.95 12.86
CA VAL A 174 -10.63 7.35 12.94
C VAL A 174 -11.79 8.25 13.38
N VAL A 175 -12.98 8.05 12.81
CA VAL A 175 -14.17 8.83 13.14
C VAL A 175 -14.68 8.49 14.55
N GLY A 176 -14.72 7.21 14.93
CA GLY A 176 -15.13 6.78 16.27
C GLY A 176 -14.29 7.42 17.38
N ILE A 177 -12.96 7.36 17.24
CA ILE A 177 -12.03 8.00 18.19
C ILE A 177 -12.29 9.51 18.30
N GLN A 178 -12.64 10.18 17.21
CA GLN A 178 -12.94 11.61 17.24
C GLN A 178 -14.26 11.94 17.92
N PHE A 179 -15.30 11.13 17.72
CA PHE A 179 -16.57 11.30 18.40
C PHE A 179 -16.44 11.16 19.91
N ASP A 180 -15.63 10.21 20.38
CA ASP A 180 -15.35 10.01 21.81
C ASP A 180 -14.62 11.24 22.41
N LEU A 181 -13.59 11.73 21.72
CA LEU A 181 -12.84 12.91 22.16
C LEU A 181 -13.69 14.19 22.17
N TYR A 182 -14.60 14.35 21.21
CA TYR A 182 -15.52 15.49 21.16
C TYR A 182 -16.53 15.46 22.31
N SER A 183 -17.10 14.28 22.58
CA SER A 183 -18.05 14.08 23.67
C SER A 183 -17.41 14.39 25.03
N TYR A 184 -16.16 13.98 25.23
CA TYR A 184 -15.42 14.27 26.47
C TYR A 184 -15.17 15.77 26.67
N SER A 185 -14.77 16.49 25.62
CA SER A 185 -14.53 17.94 25.68
C SER A 185 -15.80 18.73 25.99
N SER A 186 -16.94 18.35 25.39
CA SER A 186 -18.23 19.01 25.62
C SER A 186 -18.71 18.87 27.06
N ASN A 187 -18.56 17.69 27.66
CA ASN A 187 -19.01 17.43 29.03
C ASN A 187 -18.14 18.14 30.08
N GLY A 188 -16.82 18.24 29.83
CA GLY A 188 -15.90 18.94 30.74
C GLY A 188 -16.18 20.44 30.88
N ILE A 189 -16.64 21.10 29.81
CA ILE A 189 -16.96 22.53 29.82
C ILE A 189 -18.23 22.82 30.66
N LEU A 190 -19.20 21.90 30.66
CA LEU A 190 -20.44 22.07 31.44
C LEU A 190 -20.19 21.93 32.94
N SER A 191 -19.31 21.02 33.35
CA SER A 191 -18.96 20.82 34.77
C SER A 191 -18.30 22.04 35.43
N ASN A 192 -17.54 22.84 34.67
CA ASN A 192 -16.82 24.00 35.22
C ASN A 192 -17.70 25.27 35.36
N LYS A 193 -18.93 25.27 34.86
CA LYS A 193 -19.83 26.44 34.97
C LYS A 193 -20.77 26.39 36.19
N THR A 194 -20.81 25.26 36.89
CA THR A 194 -21.72 25.02 38.04
C THR A 194 -21.04 25.07 39.40
N SER A 195 -19.74 25.37 39.44
CA SER A 195 -18.94 25.62 40.65
C SER A 195 -18.60 27.09 40.77
#